data_AF-A0AA42B121-F1
#
_entry.id   AF-A0AA42B121-F1
#
_cell.length_a   1.000
_cell.length_b   1.000
_cell.length_c   1.000
_cell.angle_alpha   90.00
_cell.angle_beta   90.00
_cell.angle_gamma   90.00
#
_symmetry.space_group_name_H-M   'P 1'
#
loop_
_entity.id
_entity.type
_entity.pdbx_description
1 polymer ?
#
loop_
_entity_poly.entity_id
_entity_poly.type
_entity_poly.pdbx_seq_one_letter_code
_entity_poly.pdbx_strand_id
1 'polypeptide(L)'
;LTSQRKQINDLIEKAILEAEKAGVKVISFGLLNQDEELNKNGEVYSKKYPNLKIRIVDGSSLSVALVVNNVTNIFPKGANKQVTMRGKFTKVAYTIALILCQRGYQVVVTNVDEFEKLKLKLKTMMMDATSLTSDISRNLILSTTSIHAHDLVRKFY
;
A
#
# COMPACT_ATOMS: atom_id res chain seq x y z
N LEU A 1 -24.76 -2.70 -3.77
CA LEU A 1 -23.39 -2.16 -3.56
C LEU A 1 -23.09 -0.92 -4.42
N THR A 2 -23.46 -0.89 -5.70
CA THR A 2 -23.21 0.25 -6.62
C THR A 2 -23.91 1.56 -6.23
N SER A 3 -25.16 1.49 -5.76
CA SER A 3 -25.95 2.68 -5.36
C SER A 3 -25.32 3.45 -4.18
N GLN A 4 -24.86 2.74 -3.15
CA GLN A 4 -24.22 3.37 -1.98
C GLN A 4 -22.88 4.03 -2.33
N ARG A 5 -22.04 3.36 -3.13
CA ARG A 5 -20.77 3.95 -3.59
C ARG A 5 -21.00 5.24 -4.38
N LYS A 6 -22.05 5.29 -5.21
CA LYS A 6 -22.44 6.49 -5.94
C LYS A 6 -22.81 7.62 -4.96
N GLN A 7 -23.68 7.36 -3.99
CA GLN A 7 -24.07 8.37 -3.00
C GLN A 7 -22.87 8.90 -2.20
N ILE A 8 -21.94 8.03 -1.80
CA ILE A 8 -20.70 8.44 -1.12
C ILE A 8 -19.85 9.32 -2.03
N ASN A 9 -19.67 8.93 -3.29
CA ASN A 9 -18.91 9.72 -4.26
C ASN A 9 -19.54 11.09 -4.53
N ASP A 10 -20.87 11.18 -4.56
CA ASP A 10 -21.61 12.44 -4.71
C ASP A 10 -21.38 13.36 -3.49
N LEU A 11 -21.31 12.81 -2.28
CA LEU A 11 -21.00 13.57 -1.06
C LEU A 11 -19.55 14.08 -1.05
N ILE A 12 -18.60 13.21 -1.41
CA ILE A 12 -17.19 13.59 -1.51
C ILE A 12 -17.01 14.68 -2.58
N GLU A 13 -17.67 14.54 -3.73
CA GLU A 13 -17.65 15.53 -4.81
C GLU A 13 -18.16 16.90 -4.33
N LYS A 14 -19.31 16.93 -3.67
CA LYS A 14 -19.88 18.17 -3.11
C LYS A 14 -18.90 18.84 -2.14
N ALA A 15 -18.31 18.07 -1.23
CA ALA A 15 -17.35 18.60 -0.26
C ALA A 15 -16.10 19.21 -0.94
N ILE A 16 -15.59 18.60 -2.01
CA ILE A 16 -14.47 19.14 -2.79
C ILE A 16 -14.84 20.48 -3.43
N LEU A 17 -16.02 20.56 -4.07
CA LEU A 17 -16.47 21.77 -4.77
C LEU A 17 -16.80 22.91 -3.78
N GLU A 18 -17.34 22.58 -2.62
CA GLU A 18 -17.57 23.54 -1.54
C GLU A 18 -16.24 24.09 -0.98
N ALA A 19 -15.26 23.22 -0.76
CA ALA A 19 -13.93 23.62 -0.31
C ALA A 19 -13.21 24.52 -1.33
N GLU A 20 -13.30 24.20 -2.63
CA GLU A 20 -12.79 25.06 -3.71
C GLU A 20 -13.44 26.45 -3.69
N LYS A 21 -14.78 26.51 -3.58
CA LYS A 21 -15.52 27.78 -3.50
C LYS A 21 -15.13 28.60 -2.27
N ALA A 22 -14.84 27.94 -1.15
CA ALA A 22 -14.35 28.57 0.08
C ALA A 22 -12.87 29.01 0.00
N GLY A 23 -12.18 28.76 -1.11
CA GLY A 23 -10.79 29.16 -1.32
C GLY A 23 -9.76 28.24 -0.66
N VAL A 24 -10.16 27.05 -0.20
CA VAL A 24 -9.27 26.05 0.40
C VAL A 24 -8.25 25.58 -0.63
N LYS A 25 -6.99 25.43 -0.21
CA LYS A 25 -5.89 25.05 -1.10
C LYS A 25 -5.64 23.55 -1.17
N VAL A 26 -5.94 22.82 -0.09
CA VAL A 26 -5.71 21.39 0.01
C VAL A 26 -6.88 20.75 0.75
N ILE A 27 -7.39 19.64 0.22
CA ILE A 27 -8.35 18.77 0.91
C ILE A 27 -7.76 17.36 1.01
N SER A 28 -7.79 16.80 2.21
CA SER A 28 -7.35 15.43 2.45
C SER A 28 -8.54 14.48 2.56
N PHE A 29 -8.48 13.34 1.89
CA PHE A 29 -9.45 12.28 2.11
C PHE A 29 -9.16 11.54 3.42
N GLY A 30 -10.17 11.46 4.29
CA GLY A 30 -10.12 10.60 5.46
C GLY A 30 -10.30 9.13 5.09
N LEU A 31 -9.73 8.23 5.90
CA LEU A 31 -9.80 6.76 5.83
C LEU A 31 -10.63 6.19 4.66
N LEU A 32 -11.93 6.01 4.83
CA LEU A 32 -12.79 5.29 3.87
C LEU A 32 -13.08 6.07 2.58
N ASN A 33 -12.84 7.38 2.56
CA ASN A 33 -13.06 8.22 1.37
C ASN A 33 -11.88 8.14 0.39
N GLN A 34 -10.77 7.52 0.78
CA GLN A 34 -9.57 7.40 -0.04
C GLN A 34 -9.49 6.10 -0.83
N ASP A 35 -10.47 5.20 -0.72
CA ASP A 35 -10.38 3.86 -1.30
C ASP A 35 -10.25 3.91 -2.85
N GLU A 36 -9.29 3.15 -3.38
CA GLU A 36 -9.03 3.06 -4.81
C GLU A 36 -10.26 2.52 -5.57
N GLU A 37 -10.97 1.56 -4.99
CA GLU A 37 -12.17 0.99 -5.60
C GLU A 37 -13.39 1.94 -5.51
N LEU A 38 -13.33 2.97 -4.67
CA LEU A 38 -14.40 3.95 -4.50
C LEU A 38 -14.27 5.07 -5.53
N ASN A 39 -13.11 5.72 -5.59
CA ASN A 39 -12.89 6.92 -6.41
C ASN A 39 -11.47 7.04 -6.96
N LYS A 40 -10.73 5.92 -7.06
CA LYS A 40 -9.34 5.90 -7.54
C LYS A 40 -8.45 6.87 -6.77
N ASN A 41 -8.60 6.90 -5.44
CA ASN A 41 -7.87 7.81 -4.55
C ASN A 41 -8.02 9.29 -4.93
N GLY A 42 -9.19 9.67 -5.47
CA GLY A 42 -9.51 11.03 -5.90
C GLY A 42 -9.18 11.37 -7.34
N GLU A 43 -8.52 10.48 -8.09
CA GLU A 43 -8.17 10.71 -9.50
C GLU A 43 -9.41 11.00 -10.37
N VAL A 44 -10.55 10.38 -10.04
CA VAL A 44 -11.81 10.61 -10.77
C VAL A 44 -12.26 12.08 -10.73
N TYR A 45 -12.01 12.80 -9.63
CA TYR A 45 -12.40 14.20 -9.48
C TYR A 45 -11.44 15.12 -10.21
N SER A 46 -10.14 14.85 -10.17
CA SER A 46 -9.14 15.58 -10.95
C SER A 46 -9.40 15.46 -12.45
N LYS A 47 -9.83 14.28 -12.93
CA LYS A 47 -10.22 14.06 -14.32
C LYS A 47 -11.53 14.76 -14.70
N LYS A 48 -12.52 14.74 -13.80
CA LYS A 48 -13.83 15.38 -14.03
C LYS A 48 -13.76 16.90 -14.01
N TYR A 49 -12.88 17.47 -13.19
CA TYR A 49 -12.68 18.91 -13.04
C TYR A 49 -11.22 19.28 -13.33
N PRO A 50 -10.80 19.36 -14.60
CA PRO A 50 -9.41 19.65 -14.95
C PRO A 50 -8.95 21.07 -14.51
N ASN A 51 -9.89 21.97 -14.26
CA ASN A 51 -9.62 23.35 -13.81
C ASN A 51 -9.70 23.52 -12.28
N LEU A 52 -9.85 22.42 -11.53
CA LEU A 52 -9.92 22.44 -10.07
C LEU A 52 -8.57 22.92 -9.49
N LYS A 53 -8.58 23.95 -8.64
CA LYS A 53 -7.35 24.55 -8.10
C LYS A 53 -6.95 23.92 -6.76
N ILE A 54 -7.93 23.43 -6.00
CA ILE A 54 -7.72 22.71 -4.74
C ILE A 54 -6.96 21.42 -5.03
N ARG A 55 -5.95 21.14 -4.21
CA ARG A 55 -5.18 19.89 -4.29
C ARG A 55 -5.86 18.83 -3.47
N ILE A 56 -6.22 17.72 -4.12
CA ILE A 56 -6.74 16.53 -3.45
C ILE A 56 -5.57 15.67 -3.03
N VAL A 57 -5.50 15.32 -1.75
CA VAL A 57 -4.48 14.41 -1.21
C VAL A 57 -5.14 13.23 -0.49
N ASP A 58 -4.62 12.03 -0.70
CA ASP A 58 -5.13 10.81 -0.06
C ASP A 58 -4.37 10.45 1.23
N GLY A 59 -3.20 11.06 1.46
CA GLY A 59 -2.37 10.76 2.63
C GLY A 59 -1.53 9.47 2.51
N SER A 60 -1.55 8.80 1.35
CA SER A 60 -0.81 7.55 1.13
C SER A 60 0.70 7.74 1.32
N SER A 61 1.28 8.80 0.73
CA SER A 61 2.73 9.04 0.81
C SER A 61 3.22 9.29 2.23
N LEU A 62 2.46 10.04 3.03
CA LEU A 62 2.78 10.27 4.44
C LEU A 62 2.69 8.98 5.24
N SER A 63 1.66 8.16 4.98
CA SER A 63 1.48 6.86 5.63
C SER A 63 2.65 5.91 5.33
N VAL A 64 3.08 5.84 4.06
CA VAL A 64 4.25 5.06 3.65
C VAL A 64 5.51 5.54 4.39
N ALA A 65 5.77 6.85 4.38
CA ALA A 65 6.96 7.42 5.01
C ALA A 65 7.02 7.12 6.51
N LEU A 66 5.88 7.28 7.20
CA LEU A 66 5.76 7.02 8.63
C LEU A 66 6.02 5.54 8.96
N VAL A 67 5.37 4.61 8.24
CA VAL A 67 5.54 3.17 8.50
C VAL A 67 6.98 2.74 8.21
N VAL A 68 7.54 3.14 7.06
CA VAL A 68 8.92 2.79 6.70
C VAL A 68 9.90 3.34 7.74
N ASN A 69 9.76 4.60 8.16
CA ASN A 69 10.65 5.20 9.16
C ASN A 69 10.57 4.47 10.50
N ASN A 70 9.35 4.18 10.99
CA ASN A 70 9.16 3.45 12.23
C ASN A 70 9.76 2.04 12.15
N VAL A 71 9.45 1.30 11.09
CA VAL A 71 10.02 -0.04 10.86
C VAL A 71 11.53 0.04 10.84
N THR A 72 12.16 1.00 10.14
CA THR A 72 13.62 1.08 10.11
C THR A 72 14.26 1.45 11.44
N ASN A 73 13.56 2.18 12.32
CA ASN A 73 14.09 2.61 13.61
C ASN A 73 13.92 1.58 14.73
N ILE A 74 13.00 0.61 14.58
CA ILE A 74 12.76 -0.43 15.59
C ILE A 74 13.81 -1.56 15.54
N PHE A 75 14.45 -1.80 14.39
CA PHE A 75 15.41 -2.90 14.25
C PHE A 75 16.78 -2.57 14.85
N PRO A 76 17.30 -3.39 15.80
CA PRO A 76 18.65 -3.24 16.30
C PRO A 76 19.72 -3.42 15.20
N LYS A 77 20.86 -2.75 15.35
CA LYS A 77 22.00 -2.95 14.44
C LYS A 77 22.45 -4.41 14.48
N GLY A 78 22.54 -5.05 13.30
CA GLY A 78 22.96 -6.45 13.16
C GLY A 78 21.85 -7.49 13.28
N ALA A 79 20.61 -7.10 13.57
CA ALA A 79 19.47 -8.02 13.57
C ALA A 79 19.02 -8.37 12.14
N ASN A 80 18.46 -9.58 11.98
CA ASN A 80 17.83 -10.01 10.72
C ASN A 80 16.64 -9.09 10.39
N LYS A 81 16.69 -8.44 9.24
CA LYS A 81 15.71 -7.44 8.79
C LYS A 81 14.46 -8.10 8.18
N GLN A 82 13.72 -8.89 8.96
CA GLN A 82 12.51 -9.58 8.48
C GLN A 82 11.24 -8.87 8.95
N VAL A 83 10.30 -8.60 8.04
CA VAL A 83 9.02 -7.94 8.34
C VAL A 83 7.88 -8.77 7.79
N THR A 84 6.99 -9.23 8.68
CA THR A 84 5.76 -9.92 8.28
C THR A 84 4.64 -8.93 7.99
N MET A 85 4.12 -8.94 6.78
CA MET A 85 2.96 -8.15 6.37
C MET A 85 1.69 -9.00 6.36
N ARG A 86 0.60 -8.41 6.87
CA ARG A 86 -0.71 -9.07 7.01
C ARG A 86 -1.82 -8.11 6.57
N GLY A 87 -2.93 -8.67 6.10
CA GLY A 87 -4.13 -7.93 5.72
C GLY A 87 -4.21 -7.62 4.21
N LYS A 88 -5.23 -6.86 3.80
CA LYS A 88 -5.45 -6.52 2.39
C LYS A 88 -4.31 -5.62 1.88
N PHE A 89 -3.61 -6.07 0.84
CA PHE A 89 -2.58 -5.26 0.18
C PHE A 89 -3.22 -4.13 -0.65
N THR A 90 -3.12 -2.91 -0.13
CA THR A 90 -3.49 -1.65 -0.79
C THR A 90 -2.28 -1.01 -1.46
N LYS A 91 -2.47 0.09 -2.22
CA LYS A 91 -1.38 0.92 -2.77
C LYS A 91 -0.28 1.23 -1.74
N VAL A 92 -0.69 1.55 -0.51
CA VAL A 92 0.22 1.85 0.60
C VAL A 92 1.05 0.60 0.97
N ALA A 93 0.40 -0.55 1.14
CA ALA A 93 1.08 -1.80 1.47
C ALA A 93 2.08 -2.22 0.37
N TYR A 94 1.68 -2.16 -0.90
CA TYR A 94 2.58 -2.46 -2.04
C TYR A 94 3.82 -1.56 -2.02
N THR A 95 3.65 -0.26 -1.77
CA THR A 95 4.74 0.71 -1.73
C THR A 95 5.68 0.45 -0.54
N ILE A 96 5.13 0.15 0.63
CA ILE A 96 5.92 -0.21 1.82
C ILE A 96 6.75 -1.47 1.54
N ALA A 97 6.12 -2.52 1.02
CA ALA A 97 6.80 -3.78 0.68
C ALA A 97 7.96 -3.54 -0.29
N LEU A 98 7.73 -2.76 -1.34
CA LEU A 98 8.76 -2.41 -2.33
C LEU A 98 9.95 -1.69 -1.68
N ILE A 99 9.69 -0.64 -0.89
CA ILE A 99 10.75 0.14 -0.22
C ILE A 99 11.52 -0.72 0.77
N LEU A 100 10.84 -1.56 1.54
CA LEU A 100 11.49 -2.48 2.47
C LEU A 100 12.39 -3.48 1.73
N CYS A 101 11.89 -4.12 0.66
CA CYS A 101 12.71 -5.00 -0.16
C CYS A 101 13.91 -4.28 -0.78
N GLN A 102 13.75 -3.05 -1.27
CA GLN A 102 14.86 -2.22 -1.79
C GLN A 102 15.91 -1.90 -0.71
N ARG A 103 15.48 -1.77 0.55
CA ARG A 103 16.37 -1.55 1.71
C ARG A 103 16.97 -2.84 2.28
N GLY A 104 16.77 -3.97 1.60
CA GLY A 104 17.30 -5.28 2.01
C GLY A 104 16.52 -5.93 3.15
N TYR A 105 15.28 -5.52 3.40
CA TYR A 105 14.41 -6.22 4.34
C TYR A 105 13.75 -7.42 3.65
N GLN A 106 13.70 -8.54 4.35
CA GLN A 106 12.93 -9.69 3.95
C GLN A 106 11.45 -9.46 4.30
N VAL A 107 10.63 -9.21 3.30
CA VAL A 107 9.18 -9.09 3.45
C VAL A 107 8.56 -10.47 3.42
N VAL A 108 7.86 -10.82 4.48
CA VAL A 108 7.19 -12.09 4.67
C VAL A 108 5.69 -11.89 4.59
N VAL A 109 5.00 -12.73 3.83
CA VAL A 109 3.54 -12.75 3.75
C VAL A 109 3.02 -14.14 4.04
N THR A 110 1.79 -14.24 4.54
CA THR A 110 1.31 -15.51 5.09
C THR A 110 0.38 -16.32 4.20
N ASN A 111 -0.12 -15.70 3.13
CA ASN A 111 -1.07 -16.31 2.22
C ASN A 111 -0.48 -16.33 0.81
N VAL A 112 -0.66 -17.44 0.09
CA VAL A 112 -0.10 -17.66 -1.26
C VAL A 112 -0.69 -16.69 -2.28
N ASP A 113 -2.01 -16.48 -2.25
CA ASP A 113 -2.68 -15.57 -3.17
C ASP A 113 -2.25 -14.12 -2.94
N GLU A 114 -2.08 -13.74 -1.68
CA GLU A 114 -1.52 -12.45 -1.30
C GLU A 114 -0.07 -12.29 -1.77
N PHE A 115 0.76 -13.33 -1.61
CA PHE A 115 2.13 -13.36 -2.12
C PHE A 115 2.20 -13.15 -3.62
N GLU A 116 1.41 -13.88 -4.39
CA GLU A 116 1.43 -13.76 -5.86
C GLU A 116 0.91 -12.39 -6.33
N LYS A 117 -0.14 -11.85 -5.68
CA LYS A 117 -0.60 -10.48 -5.94
C LYS A 117 0.48 -9.44 -5.65
N LEU A 118 1.15 -9.57 -4.50
CA LEU A 118 2.25 -8.71 -4.10
C LEU A 118 3.39 -8.76 -5.10
N LYS A 119 3.89 -9.97 -5.41
CA LYS A 119 4.96 -10.21 -6.37
C LYS A 119 4.64 -9.63 -7.75
N LEU A 120 3.43 -9.87 -8.27
CA LEU A 120 3.00 -9.33 -9.56
C LEU A 120 2.97 -7.79 -9.54
N LYS A 121 2.38 -7.20 -8.51
CA LYS A 121 2.27 -5.73 -8.40
C LYS A 121 3.65 -5.07 -8.28
N LEU A 122 4.57 -5.64 -7.49
CA LEU A 122 5.94 -5.13 -7.40
C LEU A 122 6.63 -5.20 -8.75
N LYS A 123 6.51 -6.32 -9.48
CA LYS A 123 7.08 -6.45 -10.83
C LYS A 123 6.58 -5.33 -11.76
N THR A 124 5.28 -5.03 -11.75
CA THR A 124 4.73 -3.92 -12.54
C THR A 124 5.31 -2.57 -12.11
N MET A 125 5.32 -2.26 -10.81
CA MET A 125 5.86 -0.99 -10.30
C MET A 125 7.35 -0.79 -10.65
N MET A 126 8.11 -1.88 -10.78
CA MET A 126 9.52 -1.87 -11.15
C MET A 126 9.76 -1.80 -12.66
N MET A 127 8.80 -2.22 -13.48
CA MET A 127 8.88 -2.01 -14.93
C MET A 127 8.64 -0.55 -15.29
N ASP A 128 7.79 0.14 -14.51
CA ASP A 128 7.53 1.56 -14.65
C ASP A 128 8.68 2.43 -14.11
N ALA A 129 9.45 1.92 -13.14
CA ALA A 129 10.64 2.55 -12.57
C ALA A 129 11.91 1.87 -13.11
N THR A 130 12.45 2.36 -14.22
CA THR A 130 13.65 1.80 -14.87
C THR A 130 14.81 1.55 -13.88
N SER A 131 15.13 0.26 -13.68
CA SER A 131 16.30 -0.36 -13.00
C SER A 131 16.07 -0.98 -11.60
N LEU A 132 16.75 -2.13 -11.39
CA LEU A 132 16.76 -3.09 -10.26
C LEU A 132 15.69 -4.20 -10.31
N THR A 133 15.99 -5.37 -10.88
CA THR A 133 14.99 -6.48 -11.00
C THR A 133 15.34 -7.81 -10.33
N SER A 134 16.55 -8.04 -9.80
CA SER A 134 16.91 -9.33 -9.17
C SER A 134 16.76 -9.38 -7.64
N ASP A 135 17.08 -8.29 -6.93
CA ASP A 135 17.28 -8.37 -5.46
C ASP A 135 15.97 -8.33 -4.67
N ILE A 136 14.95 -7.66 -5.19
CA ILE A 136 13.64 -7.54 -4.54
C ILE A 136 12.92 -8.90 -4.49
N SER A 137 13.04 -9.71 -5.53
CA SER A 137 12.41 -11.04 -5.57
C SER A 137 13.00 -11.98 -4.53
N ARG A 138 14.31 -11.87 -4.24
CA ARG A 138 14.96 -12.64 -3.17
C ARG A 138 14.50 -12.22 -1.77
N ASN A 139 14.07 -10.97 -1.64
CA ASN A 139 13.64 -10.38 -0.38
C ASN A 139 12.15 -10.64 -0.07
N LEU A 140 11.40 -11.34 -0.93
CA LEU A 140 10.00 -11.68 -0.69
C LEU A 140 9.84 -13.17 -0.35
N ILE A 141 9.23 -13.50 0.78
CA ILE A 141 9.06 -14.90 1.24
C ILE A 141 7.62 -15.17 1.71
N LEU A 142 7.14 -16.39 1.47
CA LEU A 142 5.88 -16.89 2.02
C LEU A 142 6.16 -17.62 3.35
N SER A 143 5.42 -17.29 4.41
CA SER A 143 5.44 -18.04 5.69
C SER A 143 4.07 -18.60 6.02
N THR A 144 3.89 -19.92 6.06
CA THR A 144 2.66 -20.51 6.59
C THR A 144 2.83 -20.80 8.08
N THR A 145 1.78 -20.59 8.87
CA THR A 145 1.74 -21.01 10.29
C THR A 145 1.80 -22.54 10.47
N SER A 146 1.81 -23.31 9.38
CA SER A 146 1.88 -24.78 9.40
C SER A 146 3.31 -25.33 9.27
N ILE A 147 4.28 -24.56 8.78
CA ILE A 147 5.66 -25.05 8.60
C ILE A 147 6.36 -25.29 9.95
N HIS A 148 6.00 -24.56 11.01
CA HIS A 148 6.53 -24.85 12.35
C HIS A 148 6.03 -26.19 12.92
N ALA A 149 4.85 -26.66 12.54
CA ALA A 149 4.35 -27.97 12.96
C ALA A 149 4.95 -29.11 12.13
N HIS A 150 5.21 -28.88 10.84
CA HIS A 150 5.70 -29.93 9.95
C HIS A 150 7.22 -30.15 10.02
N ASP A 151 8.01 -29.12 10.35
CA ASP A 151 9.47 -29.23 10.54
C ASP A 151 9.86 -29.78 11.93
N LEU A 152 8.95 -29.75 12.91
CA LEU A 152 9.14 -30.42 14.21
C LEU A 152 8.90 -31.94 14.12
N VAL A 153 8.00 -32.40 13.25
CA VAL A 153 7.72 -33.84 13.07
C VAL A 153 8.81 -34.54 12.26
N ARG A 154 9.50 -33.84 11.36
CA ARG A 154 10.61 -34.39 10.55
C ARG A 154 11.95 -34.51 11.29
N LYS A 155 12.04 -34.03 12.54
CA LYS A 155 13.19 -34.25 13.42
C LYS A 155 13.05 -35.47 14.33
N PHE A 156 11.91 -36.15 14.31
CA PHE A 156 11.64 -37.31 15.17
C PHE A 156 11.23 -38.58 14.40
N TYR A 157 11.35 -38.60 13.08
CA TYR A 157 11.30 -39.80 12.24
C TYR A 157 12.32 -39.73 11.12
#